data_AF-G2XPA2-F1
#
_entry.id   AF-G2XPA2-F1
#
_cell.length_a   1.000
_cell.length_b   1.000
_cell.length_c   1.000
_cell.angle_alpha   90.00
_cell.angle_beta   90.00
_cell.angle_gamma   90.00
#
_symmetry.space_group_name_H-M   'P 1'
#
loop_
_entity.id
_entity.type
_entity.pdbx_description
1 polymer ?
#
loop_
_entity_poly.entity_id
_entity_poly.type
_entity_poly.pdbx_seq_one_letter_code
_entity_poly.pdbx_strand_id
1 'polypeptide(L)'
;MIYRNSIIITGGTINLGYQNALKIAREHPDYLVVIASRSDEQNSAQSINKILNAGLQLPAGLVMTPEGLEATFAIAHVGHALLFFLLCPHLAPDSRVVFTSSGTHDPTQKTGMPGPEYNTAEDLDHPPESMIEIPGRKRYTTAKLCNVLFAYAISRKLTEPAPERHITVTAMDPGLMPGTGLAREANKFEQWLWNSVLPHMIWLLRLLATPNTNTPAESGTALARLATAADVEGTTGKYFEELSEIKSSKDSYDEGKQEDLWNWTVSYLAKDPLEKAKFESFR
;
A
#
# COMPACT_ATOMS: atom_id res chain seq x y z
N MET A 1 -21.93 -5.08 -23.36
CA MET A 1 -21.09 -6.11 -22.74
C MET A 1 -21.60 -6.34 -21.34
N ILE A 2 -21.73 -7.59 -20.90
CA ILE A 2 -22.11 -7.93 -19.52
C ILE A 2 -20.81 -8.36 -18.83
N TYR A 3 -20.36 -7.59 -17.85
CA TYR A 3 -19.18 -7.95 -17.05
C TYR A 3 -19.58 -8.92 -15.94
N ARG A 4 -18.72 -9.89 -15.64
CA ARG A 4 -18.96 -10.92 -14.61
C ARG A 4 -18.39 -10.58 -13.25
N ASN A 5 -17.26 -9.87 -13.25
CA ASN A 5 -16.56 -9.43 -12.05
C ASN A 5 -16.15 -7.96 -12.20
N SER A 6 -15.83 -7.32 -11.08
CA SER A 6 -15.32 -5.94 -11.06
C SER A 6 -14.07 -5.88 -10.20
N ILE A 7 -13.07 -5.10 -10.63
CA ILE A 7 -11.84 -4.86 -9.86
C ILE A 7 -11.61 -3.35 -9.81
N ILE A 8 -11.38 -2.84 -8.59
CA ILE A 8 -11.03 -1.45 -8.34
C ILE A 8 -9.53 -1.39 -8.09
N ILE A 9 -8.82 -0.53 -8.82
CA ILE A 9 -7.37 -0.32 -8.69
C ILE A 9 -7.11 1.14 -8.33
N THR A 10 -6.56 1.39 -7.15
CA THR A 10 -6.07 2.73 -6.79
C THR A 10 -4.71 2.99 -7.44
N GLY A 11 -4.50 4.20 -7.96
CA GLY A 11 -3.23 4.56 -8.61
C GLY A 11 -2.94 3.84 -9.94
N GLY A 12 -3.98 3.40 -10.65
CA GLY A 12 -3.87 2.59 -11.86
C GLY A 12 -3.45 3.31 -13.15
N THR A 13 -3.10 4.59 -13.12
CA THR A 13 -2.77 5.38 -14.33
C THR A 13 -1.32 5.25 -14.79
N ILE A 14 -0.40 4.86 -13.90
CA ILE A 14 1.04 4.78 -14.20
C ILE A 14 1.70 3.56 -13.55
N ASN A 15 2.88 3.17 -14.05
CA ASN A 15 3.78 2.18 -13.45
C ASN A 15 3.07 0.87 -13.04
N LEU A 16 3.24 0.44 -11.78
CA LEU A 16 2.69 -0.79 -11.22
C LEU A 16 1.17 -0.91 -11.43
N GLY A 17 0.43 0.13 -11.06
CA GLY A 17 -1.02 0.13 -11.14
C GLY A 17 -1.52 0.01 -12.57
N TYR A 18 -0.87 0.71 -13.52
CA TYR A 18 -1.17 0.58 -14.95
C TYR A 18 -0.89 -0.81 -15.49
N GLN A 19 0.26 -1.40 -15.15
CA GLN A 19 0.63 -2.74 -15.61
C GLN A 19 -0.28 -3.81 -15.02
N ASN A 20 -0.69 -3.67 -13.75
CA ASN A 20 -1.71 -4.52 -13.12
C ASN A 20 -3.05 -4.42 -13.86
N ALA A 21 -3.55 -3.20 -14.08
CA ALA A 21 -4.81 -2.98 -14.79
C ALA A 21 -4.77 -3.54 -16.22
N LEU A 22 -3.66 -3.31 -16.94
CA LEU A 22 -3.44 -3.81 -18.29
C LEU A 22 -3.39 -5.34 -18.35
N LYS A 23 -2.74 -5.97 -17.36
CA LYS A 23 -2.65 -7.43 -17.26
C LYS A 23 -4.03 -8.04 -17.03
N ILE A 24 -4.78 -7.54 -16.05
CA ILE A 24 -6.15 -7.99 -15.75
C ILE A 24 -7.05 -7.80 -16.96
N ALA A 25 -7.04 -6.63 -17.59
CA ALA A 25 -7.90 -6.34 -18.74
C ALA A 25 -7.60 -7.24 -19.96
N ARG A 26 -6.35 -7.71 -20.12
CA ARG A 26 -5.95 -8.63 -21.19
C ARG A 26 -6.34 -10.08 -20.90
N GLU A 27 -6.21 -10.52 -19.65
CA GLU A 27 -6.47 -11.92 -19.26
C GLU A 27 -7.94 -12.19 -18.94
N HIS A 28 -8.65 -11.15 -18.50
CA HIS A 28 -10.06 -11.20 -18.10
C HIS A 28 -10.87 -10.13 -18.84
N PRO A 29 -11.13 -10.29 -20.15
CA PRO A 29 -11.88 -9.32 -20.95
C PRO A 29 -13.35 -9.18 -20.52
N ASP A 30 -13.84 -10.10 -19.68
CA ASP A 30 -15.16 -10.09 -19.05
C ASP A 30 -15.20 -9.39 -17.69
N TYR A 31 -14.08 -8.82 -17.22
CA TYR A 31 -14.01 -8.06 -15.96
C TYR A 31 -14.17 -6.56 -16.24
N LEU A 32 -14.92 -5.87 -15.37
CA LEU A 32 -14.95 -4.42 -15.31
C LEU A 32 -13.75 -3.92 -14.49
N VAL A 33 -12.75 -3.36 -15.16
CA VAL A 33 -11.60 -2.72 -14.49
C VAL A 33 -11.90 -1.24 -14.23
N VAL A 34 -12.04 -0.87 -12.96
CA VAL A 34 -12.27 0.50 -12.51
C VAL A 34 -10.97 1.09 -11.98
N ILE A 35 -10.42 2.09 -12.68
CA ILE A 35 -9.24 2.80 -12.24
C ILE A 35 -9.65 3.97 -11.36
N ALA A 36 -9.38 3.87 -10.06
CA ALA A 36 -9.56 4.94 -9.09
C ALA A 36 -8.28 5.80 -9.05
N SER A 37 -8.26 6.83 -9.88
CA SER A 37 -7.12 7.74 -10.04
C SER A 37 -7.57 9.19 -10.07
N ARG A 38 -6.64 10.10 -9.77
CA ARG A 38 -6.90 11.54 -9.85
C ARG A 38 -6.94 12.01 -11.31
N SER A 39 -7.83 12.94 -11.61
CA SER A 39 -8.20 13.41 -12.96
C SER A 39 -7.12 14.26 -13.66
N ASP A 40 -6.16 14.81 -12.91
CA ASP A 40 -5.15 15.73 -13.43
C ASP A 40 -3.76 15.37 -12.88
N GLU A 41 -2.97 14.70 -13.72
CA GLU A 41 -1.63 14.20 -13.43
C GLU A 41 -0.63 15.33 -13.12
N GLN A 42 -0.84 16.54 -13.65
CA GLN A 42 0.10 17.64 -13.52
C GLN A 42 -0.32 18.65 -12.45
N ASN A 43 -1.57 19.09 -12.40
CA ASN A 43 -1.94 20.21 -11.51
C ASN A 43 -2.45 19.78 -10.12
N SER A 44 -3.25 18.72 -10.02
CA SER A 44 -3.71 18.23 -8.71
C SER A 44 -2.58 17.51 -7.99
N ALA A 45 -1.80 16.70 -8.71
CA ALA A 45 -0.58 16.14 -8.18
C ALA A 45 0.47 17.23 -7.91
N GLN A 46 0.71 18.26 -8.73
CA GLN A 46 1.64 19.33 -8.29
C GLN A 46 1.10 20.18 -7.14
N SER A 47 -0.21 20.45 -7.06
CA SER A 47 -0.77 21.26 -5.98
C SER A 47 -0.79 20.48 -4.68
N ILE A 48 -1.23 19.22 -4.70
CA ILE A 48 -1.16 18.31 -3.56
C ILE A 48 0.29 17.87 -3.31
N ASN A 49 1.19 17.73 -4.28
CA ASN A 49 2.60 17.44 -3.99
C ASN A 49 3.34 18.71 -3.51
N LYS A 50 2.90 19.92 -3.88
CA LYS A 50 3.36 21.17 -3.27
C LYS A 50 2.80 21.37 -1.86
N ILE A 51 1.58 20.92 -1.59
CA ILE A 51 0.89 21.08 -0.29
C ILE A 51 1.16 19.89 0.66
N LEU A 52 1.30 18.67 0.14
CA LEU A 52 1.36 17.36 0.83
C LEU A 52 2.56 16.49 0.43
N ASN A 53 3.41 16.89 -0.52
CA ASN A 53 4.63 16.14 -0.88
C ASN A 53 4.35 14.63 -1.21
N ALA A 54 3.15 14.36 -1.73
CA ALA A 54 2.40 13.12 -1.58
C ALA A 54 2.60 12.08 -2.70
N GLY A 55 3.66 11.28 -2.57
CA GLY A 55 3.79 10.02 -3.31
C GLY A 55 5.21 9.43 -3.33
N LEU A 56 6.06 9.87 -2.42
CA LEU A 56 7.50 9.96 -2.65
C LEU A 56 8.24 9.31 -1.50
N GLN A 57 9.44 8.77 -1.77
CA GLN A 57 10.48 8.80 -0.76
C GLN A 57 10.63 10.28 -0.38
N LEU A 58 10.00 10.72 0.70
CA LEU A 58 10.06 12.10 1.15
C LEU A 58 11.49 12.38 1.64
N PRO A 59 12.27 13.26 0.99
CA PRO A 59 13.52 13.74 1.55
C PRO A 59 13.28 14.81 2.63
N ALA A 60 12.08 15.41 2.69
CA ALA A 60 11.67 16.34 3.75
C ALA A 60 11.20 15.55 5.00
N GLY A 61 11.40 16.13 6.18
CA GLY A 61 11.00 15.56 7.48
C GLY A 61 9.48 15.49 7.66
N LEU A 62 8.94 16.10 8.70
CA LEU A 62 7.50 16.14 8.96
C LEU A 62 6.76 17.04 7.96
N VAL A 63 5.70 16.51 7.33
CA VAL A 63 4.79 17.27 6.45
C VAL A 63 3.36 16.97 6.89
N MET A 64 2.54 18.01 7.08
CA MET A 64 1.15 17.88 7.53
C MET A 64 0.17 18.14 6.38
N THR A 65 -1.01 17.52 6.47
CA THR A 65 -2.14 17.74 5.58
C THR A 65 -2.96 18.97 5.98
N PRO A 66 -3.78 19.55 5.06
CA PRO A 66 -4.74 20.58 5.43
C PRO A 66 -5.67 20.17 6.59
N GLU A 67 -5.95 18.87 6.70
CA GLU A 67 -6.75 18.26 7.75
C GLU A 67 -5.97 18.01 9.05
N GLY A 68 -4.67 18.35 9.09
CA GLY A 68 -3.82 18.25 10.27
C GLY A 68 -3.16 16.89 10.49
N LEU A 69 -3.22 15.98 9.52
CA LEU A 69 -2.60 14.65 9.59
C LEU A 69 -1.17 14.63 9.04
N GLU A 70 -0.31 13.75 9.55
CA GLU A 70 0.99 13.51 8.91
C GLU A 70 0.78 12.93 7.49
N ALA A 71 1.36 13.57 6.49
CA ALA A 71 1.02 13.32 5.09
C ALA A 71 1.33 11.88 4.67
N THR A 72 2.47 11.31 5.06
CA THR A 72 2.85 9.94 4.68
C THR A 72 1.84 8.92 5.22
N PHE A 73 1.50 9.05 6.49
CA PHE A 73 0.54 8.19 7.18
C PHE A 73 -0.87 8.37 6.62
N ALA A 74 -1.31 9.61 6.40
CA ALA A 74 -2.60 9.93 5.83
C ALA A 74 -2.80 9.27 4.44
N ILE A 75 -1.78 9.37 3.58
CA ILE A 75 -1.85 8.85 2.20
C ILE A 75 -1.70 7.34 2.18
N ALA A 76 -0.71 6.80 2.89
CA ALA A 76 -0.39 5.38 2.81
C ALA A 76 -1.47 4.54 3.51
N HIS A 77 -1.98 5.01 4.65
CA HIS A 77 -2.83 4.26 5.54
C HIS A 77 -4.26 4.83 5.63
N VAL A 78 -4.44 6.04 6.14
CA VAL A 78 -5.78 6.59 6.48
C VAL A 78 -6.73 6.60 5.28
N GLY A 79 -6.27 7.10 4.13
CA GLY A 79 -7.07 7.14 2.90
C GLY A 79 -7.46 5.76 2.39
N HIS A 80 -6.55 4.77 2.47
CA HIS A 80 -6.85 3.40 2.06
C HIS A 80 -7.77 2.68 3.06
N ALA A 81 -7.61 2.95 4.36
CA ALA A 81 -8.48 2.41 5.40
C ALA A 81 -9.92 2.91 5.24
N LEU A 82 -10.12 4.21 5.01
CA LEU A 82 -11.43 4.77 4.73
C LEU A 82 -12.04 4.16 3.46
N LEU A 83 -11.25 4.06 2.38
CA LEU A 83 -11.72 3.44 1.15
C LEU A 83 -12.14 1.99 1.38
N PHE A 84 -11.36 1.21 2.14
CA PHE A 84 -11.72 -0.15 2.52
C PHE A 84 -13.03 -0.19 3.28
N PHE A 85 -13.20 0.63 4.32
CA PHE A 85 -14.44 0.64 5.12
C PHE A 85 -15.67 1.02 4.30
N LEU A 86 -15.54 1.97 3.37
CA LEU A 86 -16.64 2.38 2.49
C LEU A 86 -16.99 1.31 1.45
N LEU A 87 -16.00 0.59 0.93
CA LEU A 87 -16.21 -0.47 -0.05
C LEU A 87 -16.62 -1.80 0.58
N CYS A 88 -16.21 -2.07 1.82
CA CYS A 88 -16.35 -3.37 2.46
C CYS A 88 -17.81 -3.86 2.45
N PRO A 89 -18.85 -3.08 2.79
CA PRO A 89 -20.25 -3.51 2.68
C PRO A 89 -20.70 -3.92 1.27
N HIS A 90 -20.02 -3.43 0.23
CA HIS A 90 -20.36 -3.64 -1.17
C HIS A 90 -19.52 -4.73 -1.86
N LEU A 91 -18.51 -5.28 -1.19
CA LEU A 91 -17.72 -6.39 -1.73
C LEU A 91 -18.60 -7.64 -1.89
N ALA A 92 -18.48 -8.32 -3.03
CA ALA A 92 -19.12 -9.62 -3.23
C ALA A 92 -18.51 -10.69 -2.31
N PRO A 93 -19.19 -11.82 -2.05
CA PRO A 93 -18.54 -12.99 -1.48
C PRO A 93 -17.27 -13.36 -2.26
N ASP A 94 -16.28 -13.92 -1.56
CA ASP A 94 -14.99 -14.36 -2.08
C ASP A 94 -14.13 -13.22 -2.68
N SER A 95 -14.47 -11.96 -2.38
CA SER A 95 -13.69 -10.79 -2.81
C SER A 95 -12.29 -10.80 -2.19
N ARG A 96 -11.33 -10.28 -2.95
CA ARG A 96 -9.92 -10.21 -2.55
C ARG A 96 -9.47 -8.77 -2.42
N VAL A 97 -8.85 -8.45 -1.29
CA VAL A 97 -8.24 -7.14 -1.02
C VAL A 97 -6.74 -7.32 -0.92
N VAL A 98 -5.99 -6.61 -1.76
CA VAL A 98 -4.52 -6.69 -1.80
C VAL A 98 -3.94 -5.33 -1.46
N PHE A 99 -3.25 -5.24 -0.31
CA PHE A 99 -2.52 -4.04 0.09
C PHE A 99 -1.12 -4.04 -0.51
N THR A 100 -0.75 -2.97 -1.20
CA THR A 100 0.64 -2.78 -1.65
C THR A 100 1.48 -2.18 -0.52
N SER A 101 2.44 -2.95 -0.02
CA SER A 101 3.44 -2.51 0.95
C SER A 101 4.82 -2.36 0.27
N SER A 102 5.89 -2.81 0.91
CA SER A 102 7.29 -2.76 0.48
C SER A 102 8.13 -3.52 1.51
N GLY A 103 9.17 -4.24 1.08
CA GLY A 103 10.12 -4.95 1.95
C GLY A 103 10.84 -4.04 2.95
N THR A 104 10.80 -2.72 2.73
CA THR A 104 11.30 -1.70 3.66
C THR A 104 10.57 -1.68 5.01
N HIS A 105 9.41 -2.32 5.13
CA HIS A 105 8.72 -2.52 6.41
C HIS A 105 9.43 -3.52 7.33
N ASP A 106 10.37 -4.31 6.79
CA ASP A 106 11.14 -5.31 7.52
C ASP A 106 12.60 -4.86 7.68
N PRO A 107 13.05 -4.53 8.90
CA PRO A 107 14.43 -4.12 9.14
C PRO A 107 15.46 -5.24 8.88
N THR A 108 15.02 -6.50 8.76
CA THR A 108 15.89 -7.62 8.41
C THR A 108 16.17 -7.73 6.92
N GLN A 109 15.32 -7.11 6.07
CA GLN A 109 15.56 -7.02 4.64
C GLN A 109 16.60 -5.94 4.33
N LYS A 110 17.61 -6.30 3.52
CA LYS A 110 18.71 -5.39 3.13
C LYS A 110 18.29 -4.44 2.01
N THR A 111 17.38 -3.52 2.34
CA THR A 111 16.84 -2.54 1.38
C THR A 111 17.66 -1.24 1.29
N GLY A 112 18.57 -1.02 2.25
CA GLY A 112 19.31 0.24 2.39
C GLY A 112 18.48 1.40 2.96
N MET A 113 17.22 1.15 3.33
CA MET A 113 16.33 2.09 4.03
C MET A 113 16.47 1.96 5.55
N PRO A 114 16.22 3.04 6.32
CA PRO A 114 16.13 2.92 7.77
C PRO A 114 15.00 1.97 8.15
N GLY A 115 15.15 1.26 9.27
CA GLY A 115 14.06 0.43 9.81
C GLY A 115 12.85 1.28 10.21
N PRO A 116 11.64 0.71 10.16
CA PRO A 116 10.44 1.39 10.63
C PRO A 116 10.53 1.68 12.14
N GLU A 117 9.81 2.71 12.55
CA GLU A 117 9.64 3.11 13.95
C GLU A 117 8.15 3.34 14.19
N TYR A 118 7.51 2.35 14.81
CA TYR A 118 6.11 2.37 15.21
C TYR A 118 6.02 2.31 16.73
N ASN A 119 5.54 3.41 17.33
CA ASN A 119 5.24 3.52 18.76
C ASN A 119 3.74 3.34 18.99
N THR A 120 2.94 4.32 18.57
CA THR A 120 1.47 4.27 18.50
C THR A 120 0.99 4.95 17.21
N ALA A 121 -0.24 4.68 16.79
CA ALA A 121 -0.84 5.38 15.65
C ALA A 121 -1.02 6.88 15.91
N GLU A 122 -1.28 7.28 17.16
CA GLU A 122 -1.35 8.69 17.56
C GLU A 122 0.00 9.39 17.36
N ASP A 123 1.12 8.74 17.72
CA ASP A 123 2.46 9.30 17.50
C ASP A 123 2.83 9.40 16.01
N LEU A 124 2.20 8.60 15.14
CA LEU A 124 2.43 8.73 13.69
C LEU A 124 1.71 9.94 13.13
N ASP A 125 0.50 10.20 13.62
CA ASP A 125 -0.32 11.30 13.15
C ASP A 125 0.04 12.64 13.79
N HIS A 126 0.15 12.65 15.11
CA HIS A 126 0.56 13.78 15.95
C HIS A 126 1.90 13.47 16.62
N PRO A 127 3.02 13.51 15.87
CA PRO A 127 4.30 13.13 16.40
C PRO A 127 4.73 14.02 17.57
N PRO A 128 5.16 13.43 18.70
CA PRO A 128 5.75 14.20 19.80
C PRO A 128 7.04 14.88 19.33
N GLU A 129 7.54 15.86 20.10
CA GLU A 129 8.74 16.63 19.74
C GLU A 129 9.95 15.73 19.38
N SER A 130 10.09 14.60 20.07
CA SER A 130 11.14 13.60 19.82
C SER A 130 11.08 12.94 18.44
N MET A 131 9.93 12.99 17.77
CA MET A 131 9.67 12.35 16.47
C MET A 131 9.59 13.35 15.32
N ILE A 132 9.65 14.66 15.57
CA ILE A 132 9.60 15.70 14.52
C ILE A 132 10.79 15.57 13.56
N GLU A 133 11.98 15.28 14.09
CA GLU A 133 13.21 15.15 13.30
C GLU A 133 13.35 13.81 12.57
N ILE A 134 12.36 12.91 12.69
CA ILE A 134 12.38 11.63 11.98
C ILE A 134 12.45 11.89 10.45
N PRO A 135 13.47 11.34 9.76
CA PRO A 135 13.60 11.51 8.32
C PRO A 135 12.41 10.91 7.56
N GLY A 136 11.99 11.55 6.46
CA GLY A 136 10.87 11.08 5.65
C GLY A 136 11.04 9.64 5.13
N ARG A 137 12.29 9.17 4.91
CA ARG A 137 12.58 7.76 4.60
C ARG A 137 12.10 6.79 5.69
N LYS A 138 12.24 7.15 6.97
CA LYS A 138 11.77 6.34 8.10
C LYS A 138 10.25 6.43 8.26
N ARG A 139 9.66 7.60 8.02
CA ARG A 139 8.18 7.74 7.94
C ARG A 139 7.60 6.83 6.86
N TYR A 140 8.24 6.79 5.69
CA TYR A 140 7.87 5.89 4.60
C TYR A 140 7.94 4.42 5.02
N THR A 141 9.06 3.97 5.62
CA THR A 141 9.18 2.57 6.06
C THR A 141 8.15 2.20 7.13
N THR A 142 7.85 3.13 8.05
CA THR A 142 6.78 2.95 9.05
C THR A 142 5.40 2.88 8.40
N ALA A 143 5.10 3.75 7.43
CA ALA A 143 3.85 3.71 6.70
C ALA A 143 3.65 2.38 5.93
N LYS A 144 4.75 1.80 5.41
CA LYS A 144 4.72 0.46 4.79
C LYS A 144 4.47 -0.65 5.82
N LEU A 145 4.98 -0.51 7.04
CA LEU A 145 4.62 -1.39 8.15
C LEU A 145 3.13 -1.26 8.50
N CYS A 146 2.56 -0.05 8.55
CA CYS A 146 1.13 0.17 8.79
C CYS A 146 0.25 -0.57 7.79
N ASN A 147 0.61 -0.59 6.50
CA ASN A 147 -0.13 -1.36 5.49
C ASN A 147 -0.20 -2.87 5.81
N VAL A 148 0.89 -3.46 6.31
CA VAL A 148 0.92 -4.88 6.68
C VAL A 148 0.17 -5.13 7.98
N LEU A 149 0.38 -4.29 8.99
CA LEU A 149 -0.35 -4.33 10.26
C LEU A 149 -1.87 -4.28 10.02
N PHE A 150 -2.32 -3.36 9.18
CA PHE A 150 -3.73 -3.18 8.87
C PHE A 150 -4.30 -4.34 8.05
N ALA A 151 -3.56 -4.84 7.05
CA ALA A 151 -3.98 -6.03 6.30
C ALA A 151 -4.19 -7.26 7.21
N TYR A 152 -3.29 -7.46 8.19
CA TYR A 152 -3.40 -8.55 9.16
C TYR A 152 -4.53 -8.32 10.17
N ALA A 153 -4.70 -7.09 10.66
CA ALA A 153 -5.81 -6.72 11.52
C ALA A 153 -7.16 -6.99 10.84
N ILE A 154 -7.34 -6.57 9.58
CA ILE A 154 -8.55 -6.84 8.81
C ILE A 154 -8.73 -8.35 8.64
N SER A 155 -7.68 -9.08 8.23
CA SER A 155 -7.77 -10.53 8.03
C SER A 155 -8.24 -11.26 9.30
N ARG A 156 -7.74 -10.88 10.49
CA ARG A 156 -8.21 -11.44 11.75
C ARG A 156 -9.67 -11.07 12.00
N LYS A 157 -9.99 -9.77 11.92
CA LYS A 157 -11.29 -9.22 12.30
C LYS A 157 -12.42 -9.60 11.36
N LEU A 158 -12.17 -9.95 10.09
CA LEU A 158 -13.19 -10.43 9.15
C LEU A 158 -13.69 -11.86 9.46
N THR A 159 -12.92 -12.66 10.20
CA THR A 159 -13.17 -14.10 10.39
C THR A 159 -14.49 -14.38 11.12
N GLU A 160 -14.82 -13.60 12.15
CA GLU A 160 -15.99 -13.81 13.02
C GLU A 160 -17.28 -13.08 12.59
N PRO A 161 -17.26 -11.80 12.16
CA PRO A 161 -18.48 -11.03 11.94
C PRO A 161 -19.18 -11.29 10.60
N ALA A 162 -18.46 -11.85 9.61
CA ALA A 162 -19.01 -12.13 8.29
C ALA A 162 -18.38 -13.38 7.62
N PRO A 163 -18.40 -14.54 8.30
CA PRO A 163 -17.75 -15.76 7.82
C PRO A 163 -18.25 -16.19 6.44
N GLU A 164 -19.52 -15.94 6.13
CA GLU A 164 -20.17 -16.29 4.86
C GLU A 164 -19.66 -15.47 3.66
N ARG A 165 -18.95 -14.36 3.89
CA ARG A 165 -18.45 -13.49 2.82
C ARG A 165 -17.10 -13.95 2.28
N HIS A 166 -16.33 -14.73 3.05
CA HIS A 166 -15.00 -15.23 2.69
C HIS A 166 -14.06 -14.17 2.06
N ILE A 167 -14.15 -12.92 2.52
CA ILE A 167 -13.29 -11.85 2.01
C ILE A 167 -11.87 -12.13 2.48
N THR A 168 -10.94 -12.15 1.54
CA THR A 168 -9.52 -12.40 1.81
C THR A 168 -8.72 -11.12 1.74
N VAL A 169 -7.74 -10.98 2.64
CA VAL A 169 -6.86 -9.82 2.69
C VAL A 169 -5.41 -10.26 2.69
N THR A 170 -4.63 -9.76 1.72
CA THR A 170 -3.19 -10.01 1.62
C THR A 170 -2.43 -8.70 1.49
N ALA A 171 -1.14 -8.74 1.76
CA ALA A 171 -0.22 -7.65 1.49
C ALA A 171 0.92 -8.12 0.58
N MET A 172 1.50 -7.23 -0.21
CA MET A 172 2.63 -7.59 -1.07
C MET A 172 3.72 -6.52 -1.17
N ASP A 173 4.94 -6.97 -1.42
CA ASP A 173 6.05 -6.17 -1.90
C ASP A 173 6.14 -6.23 -3.43
N PRO A 174 5.97 -5.11 -4.15
CA PRO A 174 6.21 -5.08 -5.59
C PRO A 174 7.70 -5.07 -5.96
N GLY A 175 8.61 -4.91 -4.98
CA GLY A 175 10.04 -4.85 -5.19
C GLY A 175 10.54 -3.49 -5.67
N LEU A 176 11.86 -3.38 -5.77
CA LEU A 176 12.52 -2.19 -6.29
C LEU A 176 12.25 -2.08 -7.79
N MET A 177 11.59 -1.00 -8.22
CA MET A 177 11.29 -0.77 -9.64
C MET A 177 11.98 0.49 -10.16
N PRO A 178 13.22 0.37 -10.68
CA PRO A 178 13.91 1.48 -11.34
C PRO A 178 13.07 2.06 -12.49
N GLY A 179 13.11 3.38 -12.65
CA GLY A 179 12.34 4.10 -13.68
C GLY A 179 10.90 4.43 -13.30
N THR A 180 10.47 4.10 -12.08
CA THR A 180 9.19 4.56 -11.53
C THR A 180 9.33 5.89 -10.80
N GLY A 181 8.21 6.48 -10.38
CA GLY A 181 8.20 7.75 -9.62
C GLY A 181 8.88 7.73 -8.25
N LEU A 182 9.48 6.61 -7.82
CA LEU A 182 10.12 6.46 -6.51
C LEU A 182 11.26 7.47 -6.27
N ALA A 183 12.02 7.84 -7.30
CA ALA A 183 13.13 8.80 -7.20
C ALA A 183 12.77 10.22 -7.70
N ARG A 184 11.48 10.57 -7.82
CA ARG A 184 11.06 11.85 -8.41
C ARG A 184 11.55 13.09 -7.63
N GLU A 185 11.82 12.98 -6.33
CA GLU A 185 12.41 14.06 -5.52
C GLU A 185 13.94 14.00 -5.40
N ALA A 186 14.59 13.04 -6.05
CA ALA A 186 16.05 12.94 -6.08
C ALA A 186 16.65 14.12 -6.87
N ASN A 187 17.95 14.36 -6.79
CA ASN A 187 18.56 15.40 -7.60
C ASN A 187 18.46 15.06 -9.11
N LYS A 188 18.60 16.06 -10.00
CA LYS A 188 18.40 15.86 -11.45
C LYS A 188 19.28 14.75 -12.05
N PHE A 189 20.48 14.56 -11.51
CA PHE A 189 21.39 13.52 -11.94
C PHE A 189 20.91 12.13 -11.49
N GLU A 190 20.50 12.00 -10.24
CA GLU A 190 19.89 10.79 -9.69
C GLU A 190 18.59 10.42 -10.41
N GLN A 191 17.74 11.41 -10.72
CA GLN A 191 16.53 11.19 -11.53
C GLN A 191 16.87 10.68 -12.92
N TRP A 192 17.88 11.26 -13.57
CA TRP A 192 18.33 10.79 -14.89
C TRP A 192 18.85 9.36 -14.81
N LEU A 193 19.69 9.05 -13.82
CA LEU A 193 20.23 7.70 -13.59
C LEU A 193 19.10 6.70 -13.34
N TRP A 194 18.15 7.06 -12.46
CA TRP A 194 17.01 6.24 -12.09
C TRP A 194 16.04 5.97 -13.25
N ASN A 195 15.80 6.97 -14.11
CA ASN A 195 14.83 6.85 -15.20
C ASN A 195 15.43 6.34 -16.51
N SER A 196 16.73 6.59 -16.75
CA SER A 196 17.34 6.33 -18.06
C SER A 196 18.34 5.17 -18.04
N VAL A 197 19.01 4.94 -16.91
CA VAL A 197 20.14 3.98 -16.83
C VAL A 197 19.73 2.72 -16.08
N LEU A 198 19.24 2.86 -14.85
CA LEU A 198 18.92 1.73 -13.97
C LEU A 198 17.88 0.75 -14.53
N PRO A 199 16.84 1.15 -15.31
CA PRO A 199 15.91 0.21 -15.92
C PRO A 199 16.56 -0.76 -16.91
N HIS A 200 17.67 -0.35 -17.55
CA HIS A 200 18.43 -1.19 -18.48
C HIS A 200 19.43 -2.11 -17.75
N MET A 201 19.60 -1.92 -16.44
CA MET A 201 20.56 -2.63 -15.59
C MET A 201 19.88 -3.49 -14.52
N ILE A 202 18.58 -3.83 -14.69
CA ILE A 202 17.82 -4.62 -13.71
C ILE A 202 18.52 -5.94 -13.38
N TRP A 203 19.08 -6.65 -14.36
CA TRP A 203 19.80 -7.90 -14.12
C TRP A 203 20.99 -7.71 -13.17
N LEU A 204 21.68 -6.57 -13.25
CA LEU A 204 22.81 -6.24 -12.38
C LEU A 204 22.33 -5.81 -11.00
N LEU A 205 21.23 -5.06 -10.92
CA LEU A 205 20.62 -4.66 -9.65
C LEU A 205 20.08 -5.86 -8.86
N ARG A 206 19.52 -6.87 -9.54
CA ARG A 206 19.16 -8.15 -8.95
C ARG A 206 20.35 -8.85 -8.30
N LEU A 207 21.53 -8.74 -8.92
CA LEU A 207 22.76 -9.36 -8.44
C LEU A 207 23.43 -8.55 -7.30
N LEU A 208 23.47 -7.22 -7.42
CA LEU A 208 24.29 -6.36 -6.58
C LEU A 208 23.53 -5.62 -5.47
N ALA A 209 22.24 -5.34 -5.66
CA ALA A 209 21.44 -4.55 -4.72
C ALA A 209 20.44 -5.42 -3.97
N THR A 210 19.40 -5.90 -4.66
CA THR A 210 18.39 -6.78 -4.06
C THR A 210 17.81 -7.71 -5.14
N PRO A 211 17.71 -9.03 -4.87
CA PRO A 211 17.07 -9.97 -5.79
C PRO A 211 15.66 -9.54 -6.20
N ASN A 212 14.92 -8.91 -5.28
CA ASN A 212 13.59 -8.34 -5.49
C ASN A 212 13.64 -6.98 -6.21
N THR A 213 14.30 -6.94 -7.37
CA THR A 213 14.30 -5.79 -8.29
C THR A 213 13.53 -6.18 -9.53
N ASN A 214 12.48 -5.43 -9.88
CA ASN A 214 11.52 -5.81 -10.90
C ASN A 214 11.20 -4.67 -11.86
N THR A 215 10.78 -5.03 -13.06
CA THR A 215 10.09 -4.11 -13.96
C THR A 215 8.66 -3.85 -13.47
N PRO A 216 8.05 -2.70 -13.79
CA PRO A 216 6.64 -2.48 -13.51
C PRO A 216 5.71 -3.57 -14.06
N ALA A 217 6.08 -4.21 -15.17
CA ALA A 217 5.29 -5.28 -15.81
C ALA A 217 5.35 -6.60 -15.02
N GLU A 218 6.51 -6.97 -14.49
CA GLU A 218 6.68 -8.14 -13.63
C GLU A 218 5.89 -7.97 -12.32
N SER A 219 6.08 -6.84 -11.64
CA SER A 219 5.35 -6.54 -10.40
C SER A 219 3.84 -6.37 -10.62
N GLY A 220 3.44 -5.79 -11.76
CA GLY A 220 2.03 -5.68 -12.16
C GLY A 220 1.41 -7.05 -12.41
N THR A 221 2.16 -8.00 -12.96
CA THR A 221 1.73 -9.40 -13.14
C THR A 221 1.58 -10.11 -11.80
N ALA A 222 2.52 -9.91 -10.87
CA ALA A 222 2.42 -10.46 -9.52
C ALA A 222 1.19 -9.92 -8.77
N LEU A 223 0.92 -8.61 -8.86
CA LEU A 223 -0.26 -8.00 -8.26
C LEU A 223 -1.56 -8.51 -8.90
N ALA A 224 -1.59 -8.65 -10.23
CA ALA A 224 -2.74 -9.23 -10.93
C ALA A 224 -3.03 -10.66 -10.49
N ARG A 225 -1.98 -11.49 -10.32
CA ARG A 225 -2.10 -12.85 -9.79
C ARG A 225 -2.79 -12.85 -8.42
N LEU A 226 -2.36 -12.01 -7.48
CA LEU A 226 -2.98 -11.91 -6.15
C LEU A 226 -4.47 -11.53 -6.24
N ALA A 227 -4.83 -10.68 -7.19
CA ALA A 227 -6.20 -10.25 -7.39
C ALA A 227 -7.09 -11.30 -8.07
N THR A 228 -6.56 -12.14 -8.98
CA THR A 228 -7.41 -12.96 -9.88
C THR A 228 -7.08 -14.45 -9.97
N ALA A 229 -5.87 -14.90 -9.61
CA ALA A 229 -5.44 -16.26 -9.90
C ALA A 229 -6.02 -17.28 -8.92
N ALA A 230 -6.29 -18.51 -9.40
CA ALA A 230 -6.88 -19.57 -8.59
C ALA A 230 -5.92 -20.12 -7.51
N ASP A 231 -4.61 -20.04 -7.73
CA ASP A 231 -3.60 -20.62 -6.83
C ASP A 231 -3.46 -19.87 -5.49
N VAL A 232 -4.03 -18.66 -5.41
CA VAL A 232 -4.06 -17.81 -4.20
C VAL A 232 -5.49 -17.62 -3.68
N GLU A 233 -6.45 -18.39 -4.19
CA GLU A 233 -7.82 -18.39 -3.68
C GLU A 233 -7.87 -18.80 -2.20
N GLY A 234 -8.73 -18.14 -1.42
CA GLY A 234 -8.83 -18.38 0.03
C GLY A 234 -7.61 -17.94 0.85
N THR A 235 -6.58 -17.38 0.23
CA THR A 235 -5.37 -16.96 0.93
C THR A 235 -5.59 -15.62 1.63
N THR A 236 -5.53 -15.59 2.96
CA THR A 236 -5.69 -14.38 3.76
C THR A 236 -4.64 -14.28 4.86
N GLY A 237 -4.31 -13.07 5.30
CA GLY A 237 -3.33 -12.81 6.37
C GLY A 237 -1.90 -13.14 5.96
N LYS A 238 -1.61 -13.14 4.65
CA LYS A 238 -0.30 -13.49 4.08
C LYS A 238 0.40 -12.29 3.45
N TYR A 239 1.72 -12.37 3.41
CA TYR A 239 2.59 -11.40 2.75
C TYR A 239 3.31 -12.05 1.57
N PHE A 240 3.32 -11.36 0.43
CA PHE A 240 3.93 -11.84 -0.80
C PHE A 240 5.09 -10.96 -1.23
N GLU A 241 6.15 -11.60 -1.72
CA GLU A 241 7.22 -10.95 -2.46
C GLU A 241 7.27 -11.61 -3.84
N GLU A 242 7.08 -10.81 -4.89
CA GLU A 242 6.90 -11.31 -6.25
C GLU A 242 5.76 -12.35 -6.33
N LEU A 243 6.10 -13.61 -6.60
CA LEU A 243 5.17 -14.73 -6.71
C LEU A 243 5.14 -15.61 -5.46
N SER A 244 6.01 -15.36 -4.48
CA SER A 244 6.21 -16.24 -3.32
C SER A 244 5.58 -15.68 -2.06
N GLU A 245 4.91 -16.54 -1.29
CA GLU A 245 4.58 -16.22 0.10
C GLU A 245 5.87 -16.18 0.91
N ILE A 246 6.11 -15.09 1.62
CA ILE A 246 7.24 -14.95 2.55
C ILE A 246 6.75 -14.44 3.92
N LYS A 247 7.61 -14.53 4.93
CA LYS A 247 7.35 -13.87 6.21
C LYS A 247 7.57 -12.37 6.09
N SER A 248 6.70 -11.60 6.70
CA SER A 248 6.83 -10.16 6.91
C SER A 248 7.63 -9.86 8.18
N SER A 249 7.83 -8.57 8.48
CA SER A 249 8.60 -8.14 9.64
C SER A 249 8.04 -8.67 10.96
N LYS A 250 8.90 -8.86 11.96
CA LYS A 250 8.50 -9.31 13.30
C LYS A 250 7.40 -8.42 13.89
N ASP A 251 7.55 -7.11 13.76
CA ASP A 251 6.60 -6.13 14.27
C ASP A 251 5.22 -6.24 13.62
N SER A 252 5.15 -6.68 12.36
CA SER A 252 3.88 -6.85 11.66
C SER A 252 2.99 -7.92 12.30
N TYR A 253 3.57 -8.90 13.01
CA TYR A 253 2.85 -9.94 13.73
C TYR A 253 2.48 -9.56 15.18
N ASP A 254 2.88 -8.36 15.63
CA ASP A 254 2.50 -7.86 16.96
C ASP A 254 1.03 -7.44 16.95
N GLU A 255 0.17 -8.26 17.53
CA GLU A 255 -1.26 -7.99 17.60
C GLU A 255 -1.59 -6.71 18.39
N GLY A 256 -0.75 -6.32 19.36
CA GLY A 256 -0.92 -5.07 20.10
C GLY A 256 -0.78 -3.85 19.18
N LYS A 257 0.22 -3.85 18.29
CA LYS A 257 0.38 -2.80 17.27
C LYS A 257 -0.75 -2.80 16.24
N GLN A 258 -1.21 -3.98 15.85
CA GLN A 258 -2.34 -4.12 14.93
C GLN A 258 -3.64 -3.55 15.54
N GLU A 259 -3.92 -3.85 16.81
CA GLU A 259 -5.10 -3.35 17.52
C GLU A 259 -5.00 -1.85 17.81
N ASP A 260 -3.82 -1.34 18.18
CA ASP A 260 -3.57 0.09 18.33
C ASP A 260 -3.88 0.85 17.03
N LEU A 261 -3.28 0.41 15.91
CA LEU A 261 -3.52 1.01 14.59
C LEU A 261 -5.00 0.94 14.20
N TRP A 262 -5.63 -0.21 14.40
CA TRP A 262 -7.05 -0.40 14.09
C TRP A 262 -7.94 0.55 14.88
N ASN A 263 -7.79 0.57 16.22
CA ASN A 263 -8.64 1.34 17.12
C ASN A 263 -8.51 2.83 16.87
N TRP A 264 -7.28 3.31 16.68
CA TRP A 264 -7.02 4.69 16.28
C TRP A 264 -7.71 5.02 14.96
N THR A 265 -7.51 4.18 13.94
CA THR A 265 -8.04 4.41 12.58
C THR A 265 -9.57 4.45 12.56
N VAL A 266 -10.22 3.49 13.21
CA VAL A 266 -11.69 3.46 13.30
C VAL A 266 -12.21 4.66 14.07
N SER A 267 -11.55 5.05 15.16
CA SER A 267 -11.99 6.18 15.99
C SER A 267 -11.79 7.52 15.30
N TYR A 268 -10.73 7.66 14.50
CA TYR A 268 -10.47 8.85 13.68
C TYR A 268 -11.46 8.97 12.52
N LEU A 269 -11.74 7.87 11.81
CA LEU A 269 -12.56 7.88 10.61
C LEU A 269 -14.07 7.92 10.87
N ALA A 270 -14.53 7.33 11.97
CA ALA A 270 -15.95 7.29 12.29
C ALA A 270 -16.44 8.65 12.82
N LYS A 271 -17.50 9.18 12.22
CA LYS A 271 -18.14 10.43 12.64
C LYS A 271 -18.91 10.28 13.94
N ASP A 272 -19.43 9.09 14.19
CA ASP A 272 -20.26 8.78 15.35
C ASP A 272 -20.14 7.28 15.74
N PRO A 273 -20.68 6.88 16.92
CA PRO A 273 -20.64 5.49 17.36
C PRO A 273 -21.35 4.49 16.43
N LEU A 274 -22.32 4.93 15.62
CA LEU A 274 -23.02 4.05 14.67
C LEU A 274 -22.14 3.73 13.47
N GLU A 275 -21.43 4.73 12.92
CA GLU A 275 -20.46 4.52 11.85
C GLU A 275 -19.29 3.64 12.31
N LYS A 276 -18.83 3.83 13.56
CA LYS A 276 -17.85 2.94 14.18
C LYS A 276 -18.33 1.49 14.24
N ALA A 277 -19.55 1.26 14.75
CA ALA A 277 -20.13 -0.08 14.80
C ALA A 277 -20.29 -0.68 13.39
N LYS A 278 -20.61 0.14 12.38
CA LYS A 278 -20.67 -0.29 10.98
C LYS A 278 -19.32 -0.78 10.49
N PHE A 279 -18.25 -0.02 10.69
CA PHE A 279 -16.89 -0.41 10.32
C PHE A 279 -16.45 -1.72 10.99
N GLU A 280 -16.80 -1.91 12.26
CA GLU A 280 -16.47 -3.11 13.03
C GLU A 280 -17.33 -4.33 12.64
N SER A 281 -18.55 -4.11 12.12
CA SER A 281 -19.43 -5.18 11.65
C SER A 281 -19.08 -5.70 10.24
N PHE A 282 -18.35 -4.92 9.44
CA PHE A 282 -18.08 -5.20 8.03
C PHE A 282 -19.35 -5.44 7.19
N ARG A 283 -20.46 -4.77 7.51
CA ARG A 283 -21.78 -4.91 6.87
C ARG A 283 -22.37 -3.56 6.45
#